data_AF-A0A2W5SV60-F1
#
_entry.id   AF-A0A2W5SV60-F1
#
_cell.length_a   1.000
_cell.length_b   1.000
_cell.length_c   1.000
_cell.angle_alpha   90.00
_cell.angle_beta   90.00
_cell.angle_gamma   90.00
#
_symmetry.space_group_name_H-M   'P 1'
#
loop_
_entity.id
_entity.type
_entity.pdbx_description
1 polymer ?
#
loop_
_entity_poly.entity_id
_entity_poly.type
_entity_poly.pdbx_seq_one_letter_code
_entity_poly.pdbx_strand_id
1 'polypeptide(L)'
;MRHLSVAVAVVVAACSPPSEVPREPPHDAGVATRGPIVQTWSARGDANPSVYAFTDLEDGGVATGPLSLQFALNEQFPQIIDVKPNYPAYVRRGCDNGTQWGSERFTSVTQTSGDAAKLSIVDGQLHVELKSHGWFQARVDGVITGTDCTYRGNALVDVPTSHLVDIRVVEIAGFEVSHFAQRSGCGNKLVVAERQTIQLPKITALDVRDEELSPLNAPRPVTFRLRGEGDVLVDRAATETVRLSPGRTAIELDTPLPVRGLDALYAVDAASVTAADVELGLVVTYIKGEQWHTLADGASYRVPYPDESNSISVRSHRVETTEGALCTQPPADWFVATVQTPSTCTSSGATGDTSYWSNVAKVIAAGECVATIGLRGTNLTWSTRFFTSF
;
A
#
# COMPACT_ATOMS: atom_id res chain seq x y z
N MET A 1 -91.04 -6.50 27.50
CA MET A 1 -90.22 -7.50 28.23
C MET A 1 -89.08 -7.93 27.34
N ARG A 2 -87.89 -8.05 27.94
CA ARG A 2 -86.62 -8.57 27.42
C ARG A 2 -85.77 -7.60 26.59
N HIS A 3 -84.63 -7.32 27.21
CA HIS A 3 -83.43 -6.63 26.77
C HIS A 3 -82.82 -7.23 25.50
N LEU A 4 -82.10 -6.42 24.72
CA LEU A 4 -80.80 -6.81 24.20
C LEU A 4 -79.93 -5.57 23.92
N SER A 5 -78.62 -5.80 23.97
CA SER A 5 -77.59 -4.91 24.50
C SER A 5 -77.07 -3.83 23.55
N VAL A 6 -76.59 -2.75 24.18
CA VAL A 6 -75.80 -1.66 23.59
C VAL A 6 -74.48 -2.21 23.06
N ALA A 7 -74.19 -2.00 21.78
CA ALA A 7 -72.86 -2.17 21.21
C ALA A 7 -72.17 -0.80 21.17
N VAL A 8 -71.11 -0.67 21.98
CA VAL A 8 -70.20 0.48 22.01
C VAL A 8 -69.27 0.39 20.80
N ALA A 9 -69.33 1.36 19.91
CA ALA A 9 -68.33 1.58 18.88
C ALA A 9 -67.13 2.29 19.52
N VAL A 10 -66.04 1.56 19.74
CA VAL A 10 -64.74 2.15 20.10
C VAL A 10 -64.07 2.61 18.82
N VAL A 11 -64.02 3.93 18.62
CA VAL A 11 -63.13 4.57 17.65
C VAL A 11 -61.73 4.55 18.26
N VAL A 12 -60.89 3.60 17.82
CA VAL A 12 -59.47 3.62 18.14
C VAL A 12 -58.78 4.50 17.10
N ALA A 13 -58.30 5.65 17.57
CA ALA A 13 -57.35 6.48 16.85
C ALA A 13 -56.09 5.66 16.56
N ALA A 14 -55.83 5.36 15.29
CA ALA A 14 -54.58 4.80 14.85
C ALA A 14 -53.49 5.88 14.95
N CYS A 15 -52.65 5.77 15.98
CA CYS A 15 -51.36 6.43 16.04
C CYS A 15 -50.53 5.97 14.84
N SER A 16 -49.99 6.92 14.09
CA SER A 16 -49.04 6.67 13.01
C SER A 16 -47.86 5.84 13.52
N PRO A 17 -47.44 4.77 12.83
CA PRO A 17 -46.18 4.10 13.14
C PRO A 17 -45.01 5.04 12.78
N PRO A 18 -43.88 4.97 13.49
CA PRO A 18 -42.70 5.76 13.13
C PRO A 18 -42.26 5.36 11.72
N SER A 19 -41.94 6.36 10.89
CA SER A 19 -41.35 6.16 9.57
C SER A 19 -40.11 5.27 9.69
N GLU A 20 -40.22 4.04 9.23
CA GLU A 20 -39.06 3.20 8.94
C GLU A 20 -38.28 3.90 7.82
N VAL A 21 -37.19 4.56 8.20
CA VAL A 21 -36.07 4.81 7.30
C VAL A 21 -35.75 3.45 6.67
N PRO A 22 -35.74 3.30 5.33
CA PRO A 22 -35.28 2.08 4.70
C PRO A 22 -33.86 1.85 5.22
N ARG A 23 -33.67 0.83 6.07
CA ARG A 23 -32.34 0.34 6.37
C ARG A 23 -31.79 -0.12 5.03
N GLU A 24 -30.84 0.64 4.53
CA GLU A 24 -29.91 0.20 3.51
C GLU A 24 -29.50 -1.22 3.88
N PRO A 25 -29.64 -2.20 2.97
CA PRO A 25 -29.22 -3.57 3.27
C PRO A 25 -27.77 -3.50 3.75
N PRO A 26 -27.37 -4.29 4.77
CA PRO A 26 -25.98 -4.32 5.17
C PRO A 26 -25.16 -4.56 3.90
N HIS A 27 -24.25 -3.63 3.60
CA HIS A 27 -23.26 -3.81 2.55
C HIS A 27 -22.75 -5.24 2.69
N ASP A 28 -22.94 -6.04 1.63
CA ASP A 28 -22.45 -7.41 1.57
C ASP A 28 -21.01 -7.41 2.08
N ALA A 29 -20.81 -7.91 3.29
CA ALA A 29 -19.52 -8.41 3.72
C ALA A 29 -19.18 -9.45 2.66
N GLY A 30 -18.18 -9.13 1.83
CA GLY A 30 -17.90 -9.82 0.59
C GLY A 30 -18.04 -11.34 0.75
N VAL A 31 -18.91 -11.94 -0.05
CA VAL A 31 -19.12 -13.38 -0.08
C VAL A 31 -17.75 -14.05 -0.30
N ALA A 32 -17.23 -14.69 0.74
CA ALA A 32 -16.04 -15.53 0.67
C ALA A 32 -16.33 -16.65 -0.35
N THR A 33 -15.76 -16.51 -1.54
CA THR A 33 -15.97 -17.45 -2.63
C THR A 33 -14.96 -18.59 -2.45
N ARG A 34 -15.36 -19.69 -1.82
CA ARG A 34 -14.52 -20.89 -1.72
C ARG A 34 -14.39 -21.56 -3.10
N GLY A 35 -13.27 -21.26 -3.75
CA GLY A 35 -12.81 -21.81 -5.02
C GLY A 35 -11.47 -21.14 -5.37
N PRO A 36 -10.76 -21.55 -6.44
CA PRO A 36 -9.60 -20.78 -6.90
C PRO A 36 -10.08 -19.37 -7.27
N ILE A 37 -9.92 -18.41 -6.36
CA ILE A 37 -10.28 -17.02 -6.59
C ILE A 37 -9.23 -16.48 -7.54
N VAL A 38 -9.60 -16.31 -8.81
CA VAL A 38 -8.79 -15.56 -9.77
C VAL A 38 -9.14 -14.10 -9.58
N GLN A 39 -8.39 -13.43 -8.71
CA GLN A 39 -8.54 -12.00 -8.59
C GLN A 39 -7.58 -11.32 -9.56
N THR A 40 -8.15 -10.57 -10.50
CA THR A 40 -7.40 -9.84 -11.50
C THR A 40 -7.20 -8.42 -10.99
N TRP A 41 -5.94 -8.03 -10.82
CA TRP A 41 -5.59 -6.63 -10.63
C TRP A 41 -4.96 -6.07 -11.86
N SER A 42 -5.38 -4.84 -12.08
CA SER A 42 -4.60 -3.84 -12.75
C SER A 42 -3.29 -3.60 -12.01
N ALA A 43 -2.22 -4.32 -12.33
CA ALA A 43 -0.90 -3.86 -11.89
C ALA A 43 -0.70 -2.48 -12.52
N ARG A 44 -0.59 -1.44 -11.68
CA ARG A 44 -0.09 -0.16 -12.14
C ARG A 44 1.37 -0.36 -12.56
N GLY A 45 1.60 -0.90 -13.74
CA GLY A 45 2.56 -0.20 -14.59
C GLY A 45 1.97 1.19 -14.71
N ASP A 46 2.70 2.22 -14.31
CA ASP A 46 2.24 3.60 -14.45
C ASP A 46 1.92 3.83 -15.94
N ALA A 47 0.69 3.52 -16.34
CA ALA A 47 0.13 3.90 -17.61
C ALA A 47 -0.33 5.31 -17.32
N ASN A 48 0.56 6.27 -17.62
CA ASN A 48 0.47 7.69 -17.32
C ASN A 48 1.20 8.12 -16.02
N PRO A 49 2.53 7.88 -15.84
CA PRO A 49 3.27 8.67 -14.87
C PRO A 49 3.04 10.11 -15.25
N SER A 50 2.50 10.86 -14.31
CA SER A 50 2.39 12.31 -14.41
C SER A 50 3.72 12.87 -14.94
N VAL A 51 3.76 13.28 -16.21
CA VAL A 51 4.94 13.95 -16.79
C VAL A 51 4.97 15.36 -16.22
N TYR A 52 5.62 15.51 -15.08
CA TYR A 52 5.78 16.80 -14.43
C TYR A 52 6.78 17.62 -15.23
N ALA A 53 6.29 18.56 -16.03
CA ALA A 53 7.10 19.61 -16.62
C ALA A 53 7.43 20.63 -15.52
N PHE A 54 8.61 20.47 -14.91
CA PHE A 54 9.19 21.51 -14.08
C PHE A 54 9.99 22.45 -14.97
N THR A 55 9.62 23.71 -14.95
CA THR A 55 10.31 24.75 -15.73
C THR A 55 10.89 25.82 -14.82
N ASP A 56 12.06 26.31 -15.18
CA ASP A 56 12.64 27.52 -14.60
C ASP A 56 12.52 28.64 -15.64
N LEU A 57 12.09 29.83 -15.22
CA LEU A 57 11.96 30.98 -16.10
C LEU A 57 13.35 31.59 -16.32
N GLU A 58 13.82 31.56 -17.57
CA GLU A 58 15.13 32.09 -17.97
C GLU A 58 15.08 33.58 -18.37
N ASP A 59 16.27 34.15 -18.59
CA ASP A 59 16.45 35.49 -19.11
C ASP A 59 15.76 35.65 -20.48
N GLY A 60 14.59 36.29 -20.45
CA GLY A 60 13.71 36.44 -21.62
C GLY A 60 12.26 36.09 -21.33
N GLY A 61 11.94 35.59 -20.13
CA GLY A 61 10.58 35.22 -19.74
C GLY A 61 10.12 33.91 -20.36
N VAL A 62 11.06 33.06 -20.81
CA VAL A 62 10.79 31.73 -21.37
C VAL A 62 11.07 30.68 -20.31
N ALA A 63 10.09 29.81 -20.08
CA ALA A 63 10.17 28.70 -19.16
C ALA A 63 10.82 27.48 -19.85
N THR A 64 11.98 27.05 -19.35
CA THR A 64 12.73 25.93 -19.93
C THR A 64 12.79 24.76 -18.96
N GLY A 65 12.81 23.54 -19.48
CA GLY A 65 12.96 22.34 -18.67
C GLY A 65 13.10 21.06 -19.51
N PRO A 66 13.98 20.13 -19.12
CA PRO A 66 14.10 18.85 -19.82
C PRO A 66 12.89 17.95 -19.54
N LEU A 67 12.46 17.20 -20.54
CA LEU A 67 11.41 16.19 -20.43
C LEU A 67 11.96 14.85 -20.92
N SER A 68 12.23 13.92 -20.01
CA SER A 68 12.65 12.56 -20.35
C SER A 68 11.44 11.63 -20.34
N LEU A 69 11.13 11.05 -21.50
CA LEU A 69 10.01 10.15 -21.72
C LEU A 69 10.53 8.75 -22.09
N GLN A 70 9.95 7.72 -21.48
CA GLN A 70 10.29 6.32 -21.78
C GLN A 70 9.09 5.60 -22.36
N PHE A 71 9.31 4.85 -23.43
CA PHE A 71 8.29 4.05 -24.09
C PHE A 71 8.81 2.64 -24.36
N ALA A 72 7.88 1.68 -24.36
CA ALA A 72 8.12 0.31 -24.74
C ALA A 72 7.66 0.05 -26.17
N LEU A 73 8.50 -0.55 -27.02
CA LEU A 73 8.10 -0.99 -28.35
C LEU A 73 7.84 -2.50 -28.34
N ASN A 74 6.55 -2.87 -28.33
CA ASN A 74 6.06 -4.24 -28.39
C ASN A 74 4.63 -4.23 -28.97
N GLU A 75 4.22 -5.26 -29.72
CA GLU A 75 2.89 -5.34 -30.36
C GLU A 75 1.73 -5.25 -29.37
N GLN A 76 1.94 -5.62 -28.11
CA GLN A 76 0.93 -5.54 -27.04
C GLN A 76 0.71 -4.10 -26.51
N PHE A 77 1.58 -3.16 -26.88
CA PHE A 77 1.62 -1.81 -26.35
C PHE A 77 1.16 -0.81 -27.42
N PRO A 78 0.36 0.21 -27.09
CA PRO A 78 0.05 1.29 -28.03
C PRO A 78 1.33 1.90 -28.60
N GLN A 79 1.44 1.93 -29.92
CA GLN A 79 2.55 2.60 -30.60
C GLN A 79 2.28 4.10 -30.83
N ILE A 80 1.04 4.53 -30.61
CA ILE A 80 0.59 5.90 -30.79
C ILE A 80 0.00 6.38 -29.47
N ILE A 81 0.59 7.42 -28.89
CA ILE A 81 0.24 7.95 -27.57
C ILE A 81 0.17 9.47 -27.62
N ASP A 82 -0.90 10.03 -27.07
CA ASP A 82 -0.98 11.46 -26.78
C ASP A 82 -0.45 11.71 -25.36
N VAL A 83 0.71 12.35 -25.27
CA VAL A 83 1.29 12.82 -24.01
C VAL A 83 0.73 14.20 -23.72
N LYS A 84 -0.08 14.27 -22.68
CA LYS A 84 -0.55 15.55 -22.14
C LYS A 84 0.52 16.10 -21.20
N PRO A 85 0.93 17.37 -21.34
CA PRO A 85 1.63 18.01 -20.24
C PRO A 85 0.71 17.97 -19.00
N ASN A 86 1.25 17.61 -17.85
CA ASN A 86 0.45 17.49 -16.64
C ASN A 86 -0.35 18.76 -16.36
N TYR A 87 -1.56 18.59 -15.85
CA TYR A 87 -2.29 19.64 -15.17
C TYR A 87 -2.04 19.48 -13.66
N PRO A 88 -1.35 20.40 -12.98
CA PRO A 88 -0.77 21.66 -13.47
C PRO A 88 0.71 21.56 -13.91
N ALA A 89 1.15 22.46 -14.79
CA ALA A 89 2.56 22.73 -15.08
C ALA A 89 3.16 23.68 -14.03
N TYR A 90 4.43 23.51 -13.69
CA TYR A 90 5.07 24.23 -12.58
C TYR A 90 6.19 25.16 -13.07
N VAL A 91 6.07 26.45 -12.73
CA VAL A 91 7.19 27.41 -12.84
C VAL A 91 7.85 27.52 -11.47
N ARG A 92 8.98 26.84 -11.33
CA ARG A 92 9.65 26.63 -10.04
C ARG A 92 10.50 27.83 -9.61
N ARG A 93 11.10 28.53 -10.57
CA ARG A 93 12.00 29.68 -10.33
C ARG A 93 11.80 30.78 -11.38
N GLY A 94 12.09 32.01 -10.97
CA GLY A 94 12.12 33.19 -11.85
C GLY A 94 10.86 34.05 -11.82
N CYS A 95 9.77 33.60 -11.20
CA CYS A 95 8.66 34.48 -10.84
C CYS A 95 8.95 35.22 -9.52
N ASP A 96 8.78 36.54 -9.52
CA ASP A 96 8.98 37.44 -8.38
C ASP A 96 8.08 37.09 -7.19
N ASN A 97 6.92 36.47 -7.45
CA ASN A 97 5.94 36.04 -6.47
C ASN A 97 6.05 34.55 -6.09
N GLY A 98 7.17 33.89 -6.39
CA GLY A 98 7.44 32.50 -6.02
C GLY A 98 6.89 31.46 -6.99
N THR A 99 6.83 30.20 -6.57
CA THR A 99 6.39 29.08 -7.43
C THR A 99 4.96 29.26 -7.92
N GLN A 100 4.76 29.21 -9.24
CA GLN A 100 3.43 29.33 -9.86
C GLN A 100 3.04 28.05 -10.61
N TRP A 101 1.74 27.91 -10.82
CA TRP A 101 1.10 26.76 -11.46
C TRP A 101 0.15 27.24 -12.55
N GLY A 102 0.03 26.47 -13.63
CA GLY A 102 -0.83 26.81 -14.75
C GLY A 102 -1.12 25.63 -15.68
N SER A 103 -1.75 25.93 -16.81
CA SER A 103 -2.14 24.95 -17.82
C SER A 103 -1.21 25.06 -19.02
N GLU A 104 -0.45 24.01 -19.30
CA GLU A 104 0.43 23.99 -20.46
C GLU A 104 -0.25 23.43 -21.71
N ARG A 105 0.08 24.03 -22.85
CA ARG A 105 -0.25 23.55 -24.19
C ARG A 105 1.00 23.58 -25.05
N PHE A 106 1.27 22.48 -25.76
CA PHE A 106 2.29 22.46 -26.79
C PHE A 106 1.79 23.11 -28.09
N THR A 107 2.71 23.73 -28.81
CA THR A 107 2.39 24.51 -30.02
C THR A 107 3.23 24.11 -31.22
N SER A 108 4.49 23.73 -31.02
CA SER A 108 5.36 23.31 -32.13
C SER A 108 6.43 22.31 -31.70
N VAL A 109 6.94 21.57 -32.70
CA VAL A 109 8.07 20.66 -32.55
C VAL A 109 9.14 21.10 -33.56
N THR A 110 10.36 21.30 -33.08
CA THR A 110 11.51 21.70 -33.88
C THR A 110 12.75 20.88 -33.48
N GLN A 111 13.84 21.02 -34.24
CA GLN A 111 15.16 20.45 -33.89
C GLN A 111 15.11 18.95 -33.53
N THR A 112 14.49 18.15 -34.40
CA THR A 112 14.33 16.72 -34.19
C THR A 112 15.61 15.96 -34.57
N SER A 113 16.01 14.97 -33.76
CA SER A 113 17.12 14.06 -34.03
C SER A 113 16.79 12.64 -33.53
N GLY A 114 17.30 11.61 -34.20
CA GLY A 114 16.96 10.22 -33.92
C GLY A 114 15.77 9.71 -34.75
N ASP A 115 15.52 8.41 -34.67
CA ASP A 115 14.57 7.68 -35.52
C ASP A 115 13.57 6.82 -34.75
N ALA A 116 13.71 6.74 -33.42
CA ALA A 116 12.89 5.89 -32.56
C ALA A 116 11.41 6.28 -32.52
N ALA A 117 11.09 7.54 -32.78
CA ALA A 117 9.73 8.07 -32.76
C ALA A 117 9.52 9.19 -33.79
N LYS A 118 8.25 9.55 -34.00
CA LYS A 118 7.82 10.75 -34.70
C LYS A 118 6.91 11.55 -33.77
N LEU A 119 7.13 12.87 -33.72
CA LEU A 119 6.35 13.78 -32.90
C LEU A 119 5.48 14.69 -33.76
N SER A 120 4.29 15.00 -33.25
CA SER A 120 3.41 16.04 -33.78
C SER A 120 2.57 16.64 -32.66
N ILE A 121 1.92 17.79 -32.91
CA ILE A 121 1.02 18.42 -31.93
C ILE A 121 -0.42 18.24 -32.42
N VAL A 122 -1.26 17.65 -31.57
CA VAL A 122 -2.70 17.48 -31.81
C VAL A 122 -3.45 18.03 -30.60
N ASP A 123 -4.34 19.00 -30.82
CA ASP A 123 -5.14 19.64 -29.77
C ASP A 123 -4.33 20.13 -28.55
N GLY A 124 -3.10 20.61 -28.80
CA GLY A 124 -2.20 21.10 -27.74
C GLY A 124 -1.45 20.03 -26.96
N GLN A 125 -1.54 18.77 -27.38
CA GLN A 125 -0.87 17.61 -26.77
C GLN A 125 0.25 17.11 -27.67
N LEU A 126 1.22 16.41 -27.08
CA LEU A 126 2.32 15.81 -27.81
C LEU A 126 1.92 14.43 -28.29
N HIS A 127 1.64 14.31 -29.59
CA HIS A 127 1.33 13.04 -30.24
C HIS A 127 2.62 12.32 -30.62
N VAL A 128 2.86 11.18 -29.99
CA VAL A 128 4.07 10.35 -30.13
C VAL A 128 3.73 9.09 -30.91
N GLU A 129 4.35 8.89 -32.06
CA GLU A 129 4.27 7.67 -32.88
C GLU A 129 5.61 6.93 -32.83
N LEU A 130 5.65 5.76 -32.18
CA LEU A 130 6.84 4.93 -32.01
C LEU A 130 7.17 4.19 -33.32
N LYS A 131 8.47 4.13 -33.69
CA LYS A 131 8.95 3.57 -34.96
C LYS A 131 9.95 2.44 -34.78
N SER A 132 10.91 2.61 -33.90
CA SER A 132 12.00 1.66 -33.67
C SER A 132 12.53 1.80 -32.24
N HIS A 133 13.29 0.80 -31.78
CA HIS A 133 14.07 0.94 -30.55
C HIS A 133 15.19 1.95 -30.76
N GLY A 134 15.48 2.73 -29.72
CA GLY A 134 16.56 3.72 -29.75
C GLY A 134 16.21 4.99 -28.99
N TRP A 135 16.74 6.10 -29.49
CA TRP A 135 16.52 7.41 -28.92
C TRP A 135 15.93 8.34 -29.97
N PHE A 136 15.15 9.31 -29.49
CA PHE A 136 14.66 10.43 -30.27
C PHE A 136 14.70 11.66 -29.39
N GLN A 137 15.13 12.79 -29.93
CA GLN A 137 15.19 14.06 -29.22
C GLN A 137 14.50 15.13 -30.07
N ALA A 138 13.79 16.05 -29.43
CA ALA A 138 13.25 17.22 -30.09
C ALA A 138 13.16 18.41 -29.14
N ARG A 139 13.08 19.59 -29.72
CA ARG A 139 12.66 20.80 -29.01
C ARG A 139 11.14 20.95 -29.18
N VAL A 140 10.41 21.05 -28.08
CA VAL A 140 8.96 21.24 -28.07
C VAL A 140 8.65 22.57 -27.42
N ASP A 141 8.05 23.48 -28.18
CA ASP A 141 7.67 24.81 -27.70
C ASP A 141 6.18 24.83 -27.35
N GLY A 142 5.83 25.60 -26.32
CA GLY A 142 4.49 25.66 -25.77
C GLY A 142 4.20 26.98 -25.07
N VAL A 143 3.08 27.01 -24.35
CA VAL A 143 2.66 28.14 -23.52
C VAL A 143 1.98 27.61 -22.26
N ILE A 144 2.36 28.14 -21.11
CA ILE A 144 1.64 27.98 -19.84
C ILE A 144 0.71 29.18 -19.68
N THR A 145 -0.57 28.89 -19.49
CA THR A 145 -1.64 29.87 -19.30
C THR A 145 -2.19 29.80 -17.88
N GLY A 146 -2.81 30.89 -17.43
CA GLY A 146 -3.45 30.94 -16.10
C GLY A 146 -2.44 30.94 -14.95
N THR A 147 -1.21 31.38 -15.20
CA THR A 147 -0.19 31.60 -14.18
C THR A 147 -0.31 33.02 -13.66
N ASP A 148 -0.27 33.23 -12.34
CA ASP A 148 -0.14 34.56 -11.75
C ASP A 148 1.33 35.02 -11.69
N CYS A 149 2.20 34.58 -12.61
CA CYS A 149 3.64 34.86 -12.55
C CYS A 149 3.96 36.34 -12.83
N THR A 150 4.74 36.97 -11.95
CA THR A 150 5.34 38.28 -12.21
C THR A 150 6.82 38.11 -12.53
N TYR A 151 7.29 38.66 -13.64
CA TYR A 151 8.70 38.61 -14.04
C TYR A 151 9.23 40.02 -14.27
N ARG A 152 10.23 40.41 -13.47
CA ARG A 152 10.84 41.76 -13.51
C ARG A 152 9.79 42.86 -13.42
N GLY A 153 8.83 42.68 -12.50
CA GLY A 153 7.74 43.64 -12.25
C GLY A 153 6.60 43.65 -13.27
N ASN A 154 6.62 42.79 -14.30
CA ASN A 154 5.53 42.67 -15.28
C ASN A 154 4.78 41.35 -15.09
N ALA A 155 3.45 41.39 -15.12
CA ALA A 155 2.64 40.18 -15.11
C ALA A 155 2.79 39.43 -16.46
N LEU A 156 3.15 38.15 -16.39
CA LEU A 156 3.15 37.25 -17.54
C LEU A 156 1.81 36.52 -17.58
N VAL A 157 0.91 36.97 -18.46
CA VAL A 157 -0.40 36.33 -18.68
C VAL A 157 -0.23 34.93 -19.29
N ASP A 158 0.68 34.86 -20.27
CA ASP A 158 1.10 33.65 -20.96
C ASP A 158 2.61 33.52 -20.81
N VAL A 159 3.07 32.39 -20.29
CA VAL A 159 4.50 32.09 -20.14
C VAL A 159 4.92 31.15 -21.27
N PRO A 160 5.71 31.60 -22.26
CA PRO A 160 6.20 30.73 -23.32
C PRO A 160 7.10 29.62 -22.73
N THR A 161 6.93 28.39 -23.20
CA THR A 161 7.77 27.24 -22.79
C THR A 161 8.62 26.73 -23.93
N SER A 162 9.76 26.16 -23.57
CA SER A 162 10.65 25.49 -24.51
C SER A 162 11.35 24.30 -23.85
N HIS A 163 10.93 23.11 -24.25
CA HIS A 163 11.37 21.85 -23.66
C HIS A 163 12.33 21.12 -24.58
N LEU A 164 13.43 20.61 -24.01
CA LEU A 164 14.20 19.55 -24.64
C LEU A 164 13.54 18.22 -24.25
N VAL A 165 12.88 17.57 -25.20
CA VAL A 165 12.21 16.29 -24.99
C VAL A 165 13.13 15.17 -25.45
N ASP A 166 13.56 14.34 -24.51
CA ASP A 166 14.34 13.13 -24.73
C ASP A 166 13.42 11.91 -24.63
N ILE A 167 13.30 11.18 -25.73
CA ILE A 167 12.50 9.97 -25.84
C ILE A 167 13.44 8.77 -25.92
N ARG A 168 13.31 7.84 -24.98
CA ARG A 168 13.96 6.53 -25.05
C ARG A 168 12.91 5.47 -25.34
N VAL A 169 13.06 4.78 -26.46
CA VAL A 169 12.20 3.66 -26.86
C VAL A 169 12.98 2.37 -26.69
N VAL A 170 12.51 1.50 -25.81
CA VAL A 170 13.18 0.24 -25.47
C VAL A 170 12.23 -0.94 -25.63
N GLU A 171 12.79 -2.14 -25.72
CA GLU A 171 12.01 -3.36 -25.64
C GLU A 171 11.78 -3.73 -24.18
N ILE A 172 10.57 -4.18 -23.86
CA ILE A 172 10.33 -4.88 -22.58
C ILE A 172 10.82 -6.31 -22.76
N ALA A 173 11.85 -6.67 -22.00
CA ALA A 173 12.41 -8.01 -22.02
C ALA A 173 11.73 -8.95 -21.00
N GLY A 174 11.04 -8.39 -20.00
CA GLY A 174 10.35 -9.18 -18.98
C GLY A 174 9.74 -8.32 -17.87
N PHE A 175 9.29 -8.99 -16.82
CA PHE A 175 8.73 -8.38 -15.63
C PHE A 175 9.40 -8.91 -14.36
N GLU A 176 9.50 -8.05 -13.36
CA GLU A 176 9.89 -8.42 -12.01
C GLU A 176 8.73 -8.23 -11.05
N VAL A 177 8.42 -9.29 -10.31
CA VAL A 177 7.49 -9.25 -9.19
C VAL A 177 8.27 -9.09 -7.90
N SER A 178 8.01 -8.00 -7.18
CA SER A 178 8.67 -7.69 -5.91
C SER A 178 7.65 -7.32 -4.83
N HIS A 179 8.05 -7.38 -3.58
CA HIS A 179 7.23 -6.91 -2.46
C HIS A 179 8.12 -6.17 -1.45
N PHE A 180 7.62 -5.09 -0.86
CA PHE A 180 8.42 -4.26 0.05
C PHE A 180 8.97 -5.06 1.25
N ALA A 181 8.19 -6.03 1.74
CA ALA A 181 8.60 -6.93 2.83
C ALA A 181 9.65 -7.99 2.43
N GLN A 182 10.14 -8.02 1.18
CA GLN A 182 11.34 -8.79 0.85
C GLN A 182 12.62 -8.12 1.35
N ARG A 183 12.61 -6.79 1.53
CA ARG A 183 13.80 -6.02 1.94
C ARG A 183 14.26 -6.35 3.37
N SER A 184 13.44 -7.04 4.16
CA SER A 184 13.76 -7.54 5.50
C SER A 184 14.45 -8.91 5.53
N GLY A 185 14.93 -9.43 4.39
CA GLY A 185 15.78 -10.63 4.34
C GLY A 185 15.10 -11.92 3.89
N CYS A 186 13.89 -11.84 3.33
CA CYS A 186 13.09 -12.99 2.93
C CYS A 186 13.44 -13.66 1.58
N GLY A 187 14.43 -13.15 0.86
CA GLY A 187 14.79 -13.68 -0.45
C GLY A 187 13.60 -13.67 -1.44
N ASN A 188 13.54 -14.67 -2.32
CA ASN A 188 12.53 -14.77 -3.38
C ASN A 188 11.19 -15.41 -2.94
N LYS A 189 10.96 -15.58 -1.63
CA LYS A 189 9.71 -16.11 -1.09
C LYS A 189 9.13 -15.11 -0.09
N LEU A 190 7.84 -14.84 -0.17
CA LEU A 190 7.15 -14.04 0.85
C LEU A 190 6.34 -14.96 1.75
N VAL A 191 6.86 -15.22 2.96
CA VAL A 191 6.16 -15.97 4.00
C VAL A 191 5.55 -15.00 5.00
N VAL A 192 4.24 -15.06 5.21
CA VAL A 192 3.48 -14.14 6.07
C VAL A 192 2.57 -14.92 6.99
N ALA A 193 2.14 -14.30 8.07
CA ALA A 193 1.17 -14.91 8.96
C ALA A 193 -0.21 -14.95 8.30
N GLU A 194 -0.99 -16.00 8.62
CA GLU A 194 -2.36 -16.15 8.14
C GLU A 194 -3.20 -14.92 8.50
N ARG A 195 -4.11 -14.53 7.60
CA ARG A 195 -5.07 -13.42 7.80
C ARG A 195 -4.45 -12.04 8.03
N GLN A 196 -3.12 -11.93 7.99
CA GLN A 196 -2.45 -10.64 8.01
C GLN A 196 -2.79 -9.87 6.73
N THR A 197 -3.11 -8.59 6.89
CA THR A 197 -3.25 -7.68 5.74
C THR A 197 -1.87 -7.37 5.20
N ILE A 198 -1.61 -7.73 3.95
CA ILE A 198 -0.37 -7.45 3.23
C ILE A 198 -0.64 -6.58 2.02
N GLN A 199 0.35 -5.80 1.60
CA GLN A 199 0.25 -5.09 0.32
C GLN A 199 0.33 -6.10 -0.84
N LEU A 200 -0.25 -5.73 -1.96
CA LEU A 200 -0.03 -6.49 -3.19
C LEU A 200 1.44 -6.39 -3.63
N PRO A 201 1.97 -7.45 -4.27
CA PRO A 201 3.26 -7.36 -4.94
C PRO A 201 3.26 -6.25 -6.01
N LYS A 202 4.38 -5.53 -6.11
CA LYS A 202 4.65 -4.59 -7.19
C LYS A 202 5.17 -5.36 -8.40
N ILE A 203 4.63 -5.06 -9.57
CA ILE A 203 5.14 -5.53 -10.86
C ILE A 203 5.88 -4.39 -11.53
N THR A 204 7.09 -4.67 -11.96
CA THR A 204 7.98 -3.71 -12.62
C THR A 204 8.37 -4.27 -13.98
N ALA A 205 8.21 -3.49 -15.05
CA ALA A 205 8.70 -3.89 -16.36
C ALA A 205 10.23 -3.75 -16.40
N LEU A 206 10.89 -4.62 -17.16
CA LEU A 206 12.34 -4.62 -17.32
C LEU A 206 12.70 -4.42 -18.78
N ASP A 207 13.77 -3.66 -19.02
CA ASP A 207 14.38 -3.58 -20.34
C ASP A 207 15.34 -4.76 -20.59
N VAL A 208 15.92 -4.82 -21.79
CA VAL A 208 16.88 -5.85 -22.23
C VAL A 208 18.18 -5.91 -21.42
N ARG A 209 18.42 -4.93 -20.54
CA ARG A 209 19.57 -4.87 -19.63
C ARG A 209 19.18 -5.15 -18.18
N ASP A 210 17.97 -5.64 -17.95
CA ASP A 210 17.40 -5.87 -16.63
C ASP A 210 17.21 -4.59 -15.78
N GLU A 211 17.15 -3.41 -16.42
CA GLU A 211 16.88 -2.13 -15.75
C GLU A 211 15.36 -1.92 -15.56
N GLU A 212 14.95 -1.33 -14.43
CA GLU A 212 13.55 -0.95 -14.19
C GLU A 212 13.08 0.03 -15.28
N LEU A 213 11.99 -0.34 -15.95
CA LEU A 213 11.35 0.41 -16.99
C LEU A 213 9.95 0.84 -16.54
N SER A 214 9.62 2.12 -16.69
CA SER A 214 8.29 2.68 -16.43
C SER A 214 7.74 3.34 -17.69
N PRO A 215 7.24 2.54 -18.66
CA PRO A 215 6.89 3.05 -19.98
C PRO A 215 5.53 3.76 -19.96
N LEU A 216 5.48 4.94 -20.58
CA LEU A 216 4.26 5.77 -20.71
C LEU A 216 3.13 5.07 -21.49
N ASN A 217 3.49 4.13 -22.36
CA ASN A 217 2.57 3.40 -23.23
C ASN A 217 2.32 1.96 -22.77
N ALA A 218 2.47 1.65 -21.49
CA ALA A 218 2.03 0.35 -20.98
C ALA A 218 0.56 0.10 -21.35
N PRO A 219 0.19 -1.10 -21.86
CA PRO A 219 -1.21 -1.42 -22.07
C PRO A 219 -1.91 -1.27 -20.73
N ARG A 220 -3.18 -0.88 -20.80
CA ARG A 220 -4.06 -1.05 -19.65
C ARG A 220 -3.91 -2.48 -19.13
N PRO A 221 -3.87 -2.61 -17.81
CA PRO A 221 -2.72 -3.11 -17.08
C PRO A 221 -2.46 -4.60 -17.28
N VAL A 222 -1.17 -5.00 -17.18
CA VAL A 222 -0.78 -6.40 -17.08
C VAL A 222 -1.61 -7.02 -15.95
N THR A 223 -2.46 -7.97 -16.33
CA THR A 223 -3.36 -8.62 -15.39
C THR A 223 -2.51 -9.49 -14.47
N PHE A 224 -2.47 -9.10 -13.20
CA PHE A 224 -1.90 -9.91 -12.13
C PHE A 224 -3.02 -10.73 -11.51
N ARG A 225 -2.77 -12.02 -11.33
CA ARG A 225 -3.68 -12.98 -10.72
C ARG A 225 -3.02 -13.62 -9.51
N LEU A 226 -3.72 -13.60 -8.39
CA LEU A 226 -3.41 -14.46 -7.26
C LEU A 226 -4.26 -15.72 -7.38
N ARG A 227 -3.64 -16.90 -7.23
CA ARG A 227 -4.34 -18.19 -7.26
C ARG A 227 -3.91 -19.04 -6.08
N GLY A 228 -4.80 -19.21 -5.11
CA GLY A 228 -4.57 -20.02 -3.92
C GLY A 228 -5.74 -20.95 -3.63
N GLU A 229 -5.54 -21.86 -2.67
CA GLU A 229 -6.57 -22.82 -2.23
C GLU A 229 -7.60 -22.20 -1.25
N GLY A 230 -7.31 -21.03 -0.69
CA GLY A 230 -8.16 -20.36 0.28
C GLY A 230 -8.57 -18.94 -0.10
N ASP A 231 -9.27 -18.28 0.82
CA ASP A 231 -9.88 -16.96 0.60
C ASP A 231 -8.79 -15.88 0.44
N VAL A 232 -8.93 -15.07 -0.62
CA VAL A 232 -8.21 -13.81 -0.82
C VAL A 232 -9.21 -12.69 -0.55
N LEU A 233 -9.13 -12.08 0.63
CA LEU A 233 -10.00 -10.97 0.98
C LEU A 233 -9.31 -9.67 0.62
N VAL A 234 -10.00 -8.87 -0.21
CA VAL A 234 -9.50 -7.57 -0.64
C VAL A 234 -10.31 -6.49 0.02
N ASP A 235 -9.60 -5.65 0.77
CA ASP A 235 -10.16 -4.40 1.20
C ASP A 235 -10.25 -3.48 -0.02
N ARG A 236 -11.46 -3.30 -0.55
CA ARG A 236 -11.70 -2.40 -1.68
C ARG A 236 -11.67 -0.92 -1.29
N ALA A 237 -11.75 -0.60 0.00
CA ALA A 237 -11.63 0.77 0.50
C ALA A 237 -10.15 1.17 0.65
N ALA A 238 -9.28 0.24 1.03
CA ALA A 238 -7.83 0.37 0.99
C ALA A 238 -7.28 -0.29 -0.30
N THR A 239 -7.34 0.45 -1.42
CA THR A 239 -6.77 0.01 -2.70
C THR A 239 -5.36 -0.51 -2.47
N GLU A 240 -5.12 -1.80 -2.75
CA GLU A 240 -3.79 -2.48 -2.78
C GLU A 240 -3.44 -3.40 -1.60
N THR A 241 -4.40 -3.83 -0.76
CA THR A 241 -4.14 -4.87 0.27
C THR A 241 -4.92 -6.16 0.09
N VAL A 242 -4.33 -7.28 0.54
CA VAL A 242 -4.93 -8.62 0.54
C VAL A 242 -4.75 -9.30 1.89
N ARG A 243 -5.70 -10.16 2.27
CA ARG A 243 -5.52 -11.17 3.32
C ARG A 243 -5.57 -12.54 2.70
N LEU A 244 -4.61 -13.37 3.07
CA LEU A 244 -4.46 -14.73 2.56
C LEU A 244 -4.85 -15.74 3.63
N SER A 245 -5.57 -16.78 3.21
CA SER A 245 -5.73 -18.00 4.00
C SER A 245 -4.45 -18.82 4.01
N PRO A 246 -4.20 -19.67 5.03
CA PRO A 246 -3.04 -20.56 5.07
C PRO A 246 -2.83 -21.34 3.78
N GLY A 247 -1.58 -21.44 3.34
CA GLY A 247 -1.17 -22.15 2.13
C GLY A 247 -0.41 -21.28 1.13
N ARG A 248 -0.10 -21.88 -0.02
CA ARG A 248 0.58 -21.23 -1.14
C ARG A 248 -0.45 -20.54 -2.04
N THR A 249 -0.22 -19.26 -2.31
CA THR A 249 -0.94 -18.47 -3.30
C THR A 249 0.02 -18.12 -4.43
N ALA A 250 -0.18 -18.72 -5.60
CA ALA A 250 0.62 -18.46 -6.79
C ALA A 250 0.37 -17.03 -7.32
N ILE A 251 1.42 -16.44 -7.86
CA ILE A 251 1.38 -15.19 -8.61
C ILE A 251 1.48 -15.51 -10.09
N GLU A 252 0.48 -15.08 -10.86
CA GLU A 252 0.43 -15.28 -12.31
C GLU A 252 0.28 -13.91 -13.00
N LEU A 253 1.08 -13.65 -14.02
CA LEU A 253 0.93 -12.48 -14.89
C LEU A 253 0.42 -12.97 -16.25
N ASP A 254 -0.59 -12.29 -16.78
CA ASP A 254 -1.12 -12.56 -18.12
C ASP A 254 -0.20 -11.94 -19.18
N THR A 255 0.97 -12.55 -19.40
CA THR A 255 1.98 -12.09 -20.35
C THR A 255 2.77 -13.25 -20.95
N PRO A 256 3.16 -13.20 -22.23
CA PRO A 256 4.07 -14.16 -22.82
C PRO A 256 5.55 -13.85 -22.51
N LEU A 257 5.84 -12.70 -21.89
CA LEU A 257 7.22 -12.30 -21.57
C LEU A 257 7.72 -13.00 -20.29
N PRO A 258 9.04 -13.22 -20.15
CA PRO A 258 9.64 -13.76 -18.94
C PRO A 258 9.25 -12.98 -17.68
N VAL A 259 8.96 -13.70 -16.60
CA VAL A 259 8.68 -13.14 -15.27
C VAL A 259 9.70 -13.67 -14.27
N ARG A 260 10.31 -12.77 -13.49
CA ARG A 260 11.24 -13.10 -12.40
C ARG A 260 10.78 -12.52 -11.06
N GLY A 261 11.45 -12.90 -9.98
CA GLY A 261 11.16 -12.43 -8.62
C GLY A 261 10.23 -13.38 -7.88
N LEU A 262 9.23 -12.82 -7.18
CA LEU A 262 8.24 -13.60 -6.42
C LEU A 262 7.35 -14.43 -7.35
N ASP A 263 7.32 -15.74 -7.15
CA ASP A 263 6.41 -16.66 -7.84
C ASP A 263 5.16 -16.99 -7.00
N ALA A 264 5.23 -16.80 -5.69
CA ALA A 264 4.15 -17.09 -4.77
C ALA A 264 4.26 -16.33 -3.44
N LEU A 265 3.10 -16.27 -2.78
CA LEU A 265 2.93 -15.82 -1.40
C LEU A 265 2.58 -17.04 -0.55
N TYR A 266 3.19 -17.15 0.62
CA TYR A 266 2.95 -18.24 1.56
C TYR A 266 2.34 -17.65 2.82
N ALA A 267 1.08 -17.98 3.09
CA ALA A 267 0.48 -17.67 4.37
C ALA A 267 0.57 -18.89 5.27
N VAL A 268 1.01 -18.71 6.50
CA VAL A 268 1.21 -19.83 7.44
C VAL A 268 0.48 -19.58 8.75
N ASP A 269 0.18 -20.64 9.50
CA ASP A 269 -0.37 -20.53 10.85
C ASP A 269 0.74 -20.65 11.91
N ALA A 270 0.37 -20.43 13.17
CA ALA A 270 1.30 -20.58 14.30
C ALA A 270 1.88 -22.00 14.41
N ALA A 271 1.14 -23.03 14.01
CA ALA A 271 1.57 -24.42 14.11
C ALA A 271 2.70 -24.77 13.12
N SER A 272 2.84 -24.01 12.04
CA SER A 272 3.94 -24.13 11.07
C SER A 272 5.31 -23.67 11.61
N VAL A 273 5.35 -22.97 12.75
CA VAL A 273 6.59 -22.39 13.29
C VAL A 273 7.49 -23.50 13.82
N THR A 274 8.72 -23.55 13.30
CA THR A 274 9.73 -24.55 13.66
C THR A 274 10.75 -23.99 14.65
N ALA A 275 11.00 -22.68 14.61
CA ALA A 275 11.84 -21.97 15.57
C ALA A 275 11.41 -20.50 15.66
N ALA A 276 11.53 -19.90 16.85
CA ALA A 276 11.27 -18.47 17.04
C ALA A 276 12.25 -17.89 18.06
N ASP A 277 12.90 -16.79 17.70
CA ASP A 277 13.70 -15.97 18.60
C ASP A 277 12.81 -14.85 19.15
N VAL A 278 12.32 -15.09 20.36
CA VAL A 278 11.33 -14.27 21.04
C VAL A 278 11.94 -13.64 22.28
N GLU A 279 11.67 -12.35 22.44
CA GLU A 279 11.99 -11.61 23.64
C GLU A 279 10.70 -11.14 24.34
N LEU A 280 10.64 -11.41 25.64
CA LEU A 280 9.56 -10.96 26.51
C LEU A 280 9.91 -9.58 27.07
N GLY A 281 8.93 -8.67 27.05
CA GLY A 281 9.07 -7.34 27.59
C GLY A 281 7.87 -6.88 28.38
N LEU A 282 8.12 -5.94 29.27
CA LEU A 282 7.11 -5.12 29.93
C LEU A 282 6.98 -3.83 29.13
N VAL A 283 5.83 -3.62 28.51
CA VAL A 283 5.47 -2.36 27.86
C VAL A 283 4.75 -1.50 28.89
N VAL A 284 5.38 -0.36 29.19
CA VAL A 284 4.87 0.64 30.11
C VAL A 284 4.32 1.80 29.29
N THR A 285 3.03 2.07 29.46
CA THR A 285 2.39 3.20 28.79
C THR A 285 2.50 4.43 29.68
N TYR A 286 3.01 5.51 29.11
CA TYR A 286 3.07 6.84 29.71
C TYR A 286 2.15 7.79 28.93
N ILE A 287 1.74 8.92 29.53
CA ILE A 287 1.06 10.04 28.85
C ILE A 287 1.70 10.43 27.50
N LYS A 288 3.03 10.30 27.37
CA LYS A 288 3.80 10.69 26.18
C LYS A 288 4.08 9.55 25.19
N GLY A 289 3.62 8.33 25.47
CA GLY A 289 3.83 7.17 24.63
C GLY A 289 4.25 5.92 25.42
N GLU A 290 4.53 4.84 24.68
CA GLU A 290 4.85 3.53 25.24
C GLU A 290 6.36 3.30 25.31
N GLN A 291 6.82 2.60 26.35
CA GLN A 291 8.23 2.23 26.55
C GLN A 291 8.38 0.73 26.77
N TRP A 292 9.31 0.10 26.05
CA TRP A 292 9.67 -1.30 26.21
C TRP A 292 10.77 -1.49 27.26
N HIS A 293 10.57 -2.43 28.18
CA HIS A 293 11.57 -2.94 29.10
C HIS A 293 11.74 -4.44 28.93
N THR A 294 12.93 -4.91 28.58
CA THR A 294 13.22 -6.35 28.52
C THR A 294 12.99 -7.00 29.89
N LEU A 295 12.26 -8.11 29.91
CA LEU A 295 12.02 -8.88 31.12
C LEU A 295 13.22 -9.76 31.44
N ALA A 296 13.78 -9.57 32.62
CA ALA A 296 14.78 -10.46 33.22
C ALA A 296 14.13 -11.24 34.36
N ASP A 297 14.44 -12.53 34.45
CA ASP A 297 13.86 -13.40 35.47
C ASP A 297 14.25 -12.93 36.89
N GLY A 298 13.26 -12.83 37.77
CA GLY A 298 13.35 -12.30 39.13
C GLY A 298 13.50 -10.78 39.26
N ALA A 299 13.52 -10.02 38.16
CA ALA A 299 13.74 -8.57 38.20
C ALA A 299 12.53 -7.79 38.76
N SER A 300 12.80 -6.58 39.26
CA SER A 300 11.77 -5.67 39.79
C SER A 300 11.65 -4.42 38.93
N TYR A 301 10.43 -4.06 38.54
CA TYR A 301 10.11 -2.93 37.66
C TYR A 301 9.19 -1.95 38.36
N ARG A 302 9.47 -0.65 38.20
CA ARG A 302 8.57 0.41 38.65
C ARG A 302 7.67 0.83 37.50
N VAL A 303 6.36 0.74 37.70
CA VAL A 303 5.34 1.05 36.70
C VAL A 303 4.43 2.19 37.18
N PRO A 304 3.92 3.05 36.29
CA PRO A 304 2.88 4.00 36.63
C PRO A 304 1.59 3.26 37.03
N TYR A 305 0.78 3.90 37.89
CA TYR A 305 -0.50 3.37 38.41
C TYR A 305 -1.42 2.97 37.23
N PRO A 306 -2.28 1.91 37.35
CA PRO A 306 -2.97 1.19 36.28
C PRO A 306 -3.83 1.96 35.26
N ASP A 307 -3.89 3.28 35.32
CA ASP A 307 -4.75 4.11 34.47
C ASP A 307 -4.27 4.18 33.00
N GLU A 308 -3.03 3.74 32.68
CA GLU A 308 -2.43 3.91 31.34
C GLU A 308 -2.23 2.60 30.55
N SER A 309 -2.52 1.43 31.11
CA SER A 309 -2.34 0.08 30.52
C SER A 309 -0.88 -0.40 30.38
N ASN A 310 -0.41 -1.15 31.37
CA ASN A 310 0.89 -1.84 31.33
C ASN A 310 0.69 -3.28 30.84
N SER A 311 1.46 -3.73 29.85
CA SER A 311 1.32 -5.06 29.25
C SER A 311 2.62 -5.85 29.27
N ILE A 312 2.48 -7.17 29.36
CA ILE A 312 3.53 -8.11 28.98
C ILE A 312 3.36 -8.33 27.48
N SER A 313 4.45 -8.16 26.75
CA SER A 313 4.45 -8.16 25.29
C SER A 313 5.59 -9.03 24.77
N VAL A 314 5.38 -9.52 23.57
CA VAL A 314 6.32 -10.36 22.82
C VAL A 314 6.82 -9.55 21.64
N ARG A 315 8.14 -9.52 21.43
CA ARG A 315 8.75 -9.13 20.16
C ARG A 315 9.53 -10.30 19.59
N SER A 316 9.43 -10.51 18.29
CA SER A 316 10.15 -11.59 17.62
C SER A 316 11.21 -10.98 16.70
N HIS A 317 12.47 -11.36 16.91
CA HIS A 317 13.56 -10.92 16.04
C HIS A 317 13.64 -11.76 14.78
N ARG A 318 13.25 -13.04 14.88
CA ARG A 318 13.23 -14.00 13.79
C ARG A 318 12.25 -15.12 14.07
N VAL A 319 11.45 -15.49 13.07
CA VAL A 319 10.54 -16.65 13.15
C VAL A 319 10.78 -17.51 11.91
N GLU A 320 11.11 -18.78 12.12
CA GLU A 320 11.28 -19.78 11.07
C GLU A 320 10.05 -20.68 11.01
N THR A 321 9.57 -20.93 9.81
CA THR A 321 8.38 -21.76 9.54
C THR A 321 8.78 -22.94 8.67
N THR A 322 7.86 -23.87 8.42
CA THR A 322 8.06 -24.93 7.42
C THR A 322 8.31 -24.40 6.00
N GLU A 323 7.86 -23.19 5.69
CA GLU A 323 8.00 -22.57 4.35
C GLU A 323 9.20 -21.62 4.24
N GLY A 324 9.84 -21.29 5.37
CA GLY A 324 10.96 -20.36 5.49
C GLY A 324 10.76 -19.31 6.58
N ALA A 325 11.65 -18.30 6.60
CA ALA A 325 11.58 -17.21 7.56
C ALA A 325 10.35 -16.32 7.32
N LEU A 326 9.63 -15.96 8.39
CA LEU A 326 8.49 -15.05 8.36
C LEU A 326 8.97 -13.63 8.02
N CYS A 327 8.33 -13.01 7.04
CA CYS A 327 8.67 -11.68 6.52
C CYS A 327 8.02 -10.52 7.27
N THR A 328 7.14 -10.87 8.20
CA THR A 328 6.36 -9.96 9.02
C THR A 328 6.45 -10.42 10.48
N GLN A 329 6.06 -9.54 11.40
CA GLN A 329 5.94 -9.95 12.80
C GLN A 329 4.80 -10.97 12.94
N PRO A 330 4.97 -12.01 13.78
CA PRO A 330 3.88 -12.92 14.11
C PRO A 330 2.75 -12.13 14.80
N PRO A 331 1.49 -12.36 14.43
CA PRO A 331 0.36 -11.65 15.01
C PRO A 331 0.16 -12.05 16.47
N ALA A 332 -0.43 -11.17 17.27
CA ALA A 332 -0.61 -11.41 18.69
C ALA A 332 -1.37 -12.71 18.98
N ASP A 333 -2.37 -13.07 18.15
CA ASP A 333 -3.24 -14.22 18.37
C ASP A 333 -2.54 -15.58 18.21
N TRP A 334 -1.29 -15.58 17.74
CA TRP A 334 -0.42 -16.76 17.77
C TRP A 334 0.10 -17.08 19.17
N PHE A 335 0.12 -16.10 20.07
CA PHE A 335 0.65 -16.26 21.42
C PHE A 335 -0.47 -16.52 22.42
N VAL A 336 -0.25 -17.50 23.30
CA VAL A 336 -1.17 -17.87 24.38
C VAL A 336 -0.46 -17.66 25.71
N ALA A 337 -0.95 -16.71 26.51
CA ALA A 337 -0.41 -16.46 27.84
C ALA A 337 -1.18 -17.26 28.91
N THR A 338 -0.44 -17.98 29.74
CA THR A 338 -0.94 -18.59 30.98
C THR A 338 -0.30 -17.87 32.16
N VAL A 339 -1.13 -17.31 33.04
CA VAL A 339 -0.66 -16.54 34.20
C VAL A 339 -0.93 -17.30 35.49
N GLN A 340 0.09 -17.44 36.33
CA GLN A 340 0.01 -18.15 37.62
C GLN A 340 -0.31 -17.22 38.80
N THR A 341 -0.21 -15.91 38.60
CA THR A 341 -0.46 -14.86 39.60
C THR A 341 -1.59 -13.91 39.16
N PRO A 342 -2.84 -14.40 39.05
CA PRO A 342 -3.97 -13.68 38.44
C PRO A 342 -4.36 -12.38 39.17
N SER A 343 -3.98 -12.23 40.44
CA SER A 343 -4.20 -11.01 41.22
C SER A 343 -3.33 -9.83 40.80
N THR A 344 -2.19 -10.11 40.14
CA THR A 344 -1.17 -9.12 39.79
C THR A 344 -1.11 -8.90 38.28
N CYS A 345 -1.23 -9.97 37.51
CA CYS A 345 -1.30 -9.91 36.05
C CYS A 345 -2.37 -10.86 35.54
N THR A 346 -2.97 -10.54 34.41
CA THR A 346 -4.02 -11.37 33.79
C THR A 346 -3.69 -11.61 32.33
N SER A 347 -4.01 -12.81 31.85
CA SER A 347 -3.98 -13.08 30.41
C SER A 347 -5.00 -12.16 29.75
N SER A 348 -4.55 -11.31 28.84
CA SER A 348 -5.44 -10.66 27.90
C SER A 348 -5.59 -11.59 26.69
N GLY A 349 -6.76 -11.61 26.06
CA GLY A 349 -6.78 -12.00 24.65
C GLY A 349 -5.74 -11.15 23.94
N ALA A 350 -4.98 -11.72 23.02
CA ALA A 350 -3.93 -10.99 22.33
C ALA A 350 -4.56 -9.76 21.64
N THR A 351 -4.22 -8.55 22.09
CA THR A 351 -4.93 -7.32 21.70
C THR A 351 -3.95 -6.25 21.28
N GLY A 352 -4.12 -5.75 20.06
CA GLY A 352 -3.31 -4.68 19.49
C GLY A 352 -1.94 -5.19 19.05
N ASP A 353 -1.77 -5.28 17.74
CA ASP A 353 -0.46 -5.42 17.12
C ASP A 353 0.05 -4.01 16.79
N THR A 354 1.18 -3.63 17.39
CA THR A 354 2.01 -2.58 16.81
C THR A 354 2.95 -3.24 15.81
N SER A 355 3.60 -2.46 14.95
CA SER A 355 4.64 -2.99 14.06
C SER A 355 5.87 -3.56 14.80
N TYR A 356 5.94 -3.42 16.13
CA TYR A 356 7.14 -3.69 16.93
C TYR A 356 6.97 -4.79 18.00
N TRP A 357 5.75 -5.00 18.52
CA TRP A 357 5.45 -6.04 19.51
C TRP A 357 3.95 -6.36 19.57
N SER A 358 3.66 -7.53 20.14
CA SER A 358 2.30 -8.04 20.38
C SER A 358 2.03 -8.17 21.88
N ASN A 359 0.94 -7.59 22.37
CA ASN A 359 0.56 -7.67 23.78
C ASN A 359 -0.12 -9.00 24.10
N VAL A 360 0.37 -9.72 25.13
CA VAL A 360 -0.09 -11.07 25.47
C VAL A 360 -0.68 -11.19 26.88
N ALA A 361 -0.35 -10.28 27.80
CA ALA A 361 -0.96 -10.20 29.13
C ALA A 361 -0.93 -8.76 29.66
N LYS A 362 -1.73 -8.47 30.69
CA LYS A 362 -1.82 -7.16 31.34
C LYS A 362 -1.33 -7.22 32.78
N VAL A 363 -0.62 -6.19 33.24
CA VAL A 363 -0.31 -5.98 34.66
C VAL A 363 -1.41 -5.11 35.27
N ILE A 364 -2.08 -5.62 36.31
CA ILE A 364 -3.25 -4.99 36.93
C ILE A 364 -3.03 -4.55 38.38
N ALA A 365 -1.99 -5.06 39.05
CA ALA A 365 -1.60 -4.64 40.39
C ALA A 365 -0.09 -4.74 40.61
N ALA A 366 0.40 -4.20 41.72
CA ALA A 366 1.78 -4.40 42.17
C ALA A 366 1.94 -5.81 42.76
N GLY A 367 3.15 -6.35 42.69
CA GLY A 367 3.50 -7.65 43.24
C GLY A 367 4.19 -8.55 42.22
N GLU A 368 4.19 -9.84 42.51
CA GLU A 368 4.81 -10.85 41.64
C GLU A 368 3.91 -11.17 40.43
N CYS A 369 4.49 -11.14 39.24
CA CYS A 369 3.90 -11.70 38.04
C CYS A 369 4.69 -12.91 37.55
N VAL A 370 4.01 -14.05 37.41
CA VAL A 370 4.55 -15.26 36.80
C VAL A 370 3.68 -15.62 35.59
N ALA A 371 4.29 -15.61 34.41
CA ALA A 371 3.62 -15.88 33.15
C ALA A 371 4.43 -16.87 32.29
N THR A 372 3.71 -17.78 31.64
CA THR A 372 4.24 -18.63 30.57
C THR A 372 3.52 -18.27 29.29
N ILE A 373 4.28 -17.87 28.27
CA ILE A 373 3.80 -17.54 26.93
C ILE A 373 4.14 -18.74 26.04
N GLY A 374 3.11 -19.35 25.45
CA GLY A 374 3.26 -20.40 24.46
C GLY A 374 2.89 -19.91 23.06
N LEU A 375 3.46 -20.54 22.04
CA LEU A 375 3.03 -20.34 20.66
C LEU A 375 1.99 -21.40 20.27
N ARG A 376 0.81 -20.96 19.83
CA ARG A 376 -0.37 -21.79 19.55
C ARG A 376 -0.04 -22.93 18.59
N GLY A 377 -0.40 -24.16 18.97
CA GLY A 377 -0.20 -25.34 18.12
C GLY A 377 1.25 -25.85 18.07
N THR A 378 2.15 -25.31 18.90
CA THR A 378 3.54 -25.78 19.00
C THR A 378 3.91 -26.10 20.46
N ASN A 379 5.10 -26.65 20.67
CA ASN A 379 5.68 -26.85 22.01
C ASN A 379 6.61 -25.70 22.43
N LEU A 380 6.71 -24.62 21.65
CA LEU A 380 7.55 -23.47 21.96
C LEU A 380 6.91 -22.66 23.10
N THR A 381 7.66 -22.48 24.18
CA THR A 381 7.21 -21.76 25.37
C THR A 381 8.33 -20.93 25.98
N TRP A 382 7.97 -19.79 26.54
CA TRP A 382 8.85 -18.87 27.25
C TRP A 382 8.19 -18.48 28.58
N SER A 383 8.94 -18.58 29.67
CA SER A 383 8.44 -18.23 31.00
C SER A 383 9.20 -17.05 31.55
N THR A 384 8.50 -16.23 32.33
CA THR A 384 9.07 -15.10 33.04
C THR A 384 8.46 -14.98 34.42
N ARG A 385 9.29 -14.62 35.40
CA ARG A 385 8.89 -14.21 36.74
C ARG A 385 9.48 -12.84 37.01
N PHE A 386 8.67 -11.87 37.39
CA PHE A 386 9.15 -10.53 37.74
C PHE A 386 8.25 -9.88 38.78
N PHE A 387 8.69 -8.77 39.36
CA PHE A 387 7.96 -8.01 40.37
C PHE A 387 7.65 -6.60 39.86
N THR A 388 6.48 -6.08 40.21
CA THR A 388 6.07 -4.72 39.90
C THR A 388 5.79 -3.91 41.17
N SER A 389 6.11 -2.62 41.13
CA SER A 389 5.80 -1.64 42.18
C SER A 389 5.32 -0.33 41.56
N PHE A 390 4.46 0.41 42.25
CA PHE A 390 3.98 1.74 41.83
C PHE A 390 4.79 2.87 42.51
#